data_AF-U6M5T3-F1
#
_entry.id   AF-U6M5T3-F1
#
_cell.length_a   1.000
_cell.length_b   1.000
_cell.length_c   1.000
_cell.angle_alpha   90.00
_cell.angle_beta   90.00
_cell.angle_gamma   90.00
#
_symmetry.space_group_name_H-M   'P 1'
#
loop_
_entity.id
_entity.type
_entity.pdbx_description
1 polymer ?
#
loop_
_entity_poly.entity_id
_entity_poly.type
_entity_poly.pdbx_seq_one_letter_code
_entity_poly.pdbx_strand_id
1 'polypeptide(L)'
;MTGEAPEAAAAPPGCSPSVPPISIPPSVSKDAELAAVQIAIEKTTRLLELEKRRLWDLSDASERAQAEYNEKRTRYCFNKAETSKEFYQAEQQIHLLENRVAQATSKHNTELCEIAELRVAIDKHRKDRLSLEQLQLVLTKEAAAQETELHAVKQQIQTLQQEEQQALQDKKQLRKIQDKERTEFKQILQKKQQILKSHEQRLKEMQQQANKDGMRLHGQIRDSGFAVPEEDHRHGSTQKLLKDILKATLLNAAQRRSIKQYKKHIEVFDRAMESIRASTGIS
;
A
#
# COMPACT_ATOMS: atom_id res chain seq x y z
N MET A 1 -62.72 60.32 14.14
CA MET A 1 -63.62 59.58 15.04
C MET A 1 -63.13 59.86 16.44
N THR A 2 -63.79 60.57 17.34
CA THR A 2 -65.13 61.17 17.52
C THR A 2 -64.91 62.67 17.79
N GLY A 3 -65.75 63.64 17.43
CA GLY A 3 -67.20 63.65 17.47
C GLY A 3 -67.66 64.16 18.84
N GLU A 4 -67.62 65.48 19.07
CA GLU A 4 -68.48 66.16 20.04
C GLU A 4 -68.52 67.68 19.74
N ALA A 5 -69.71 68.12 19.37
CA ALA A 5 -70.24 69.47 19.52
C ALA A 5 -71.44 69.34 20.50
N PRO A 6 -72.24 70.37 20.82
CA PRO A 6 -72.09 71.83 20.82
C PRO A 6 -72.52 72.40 22.21
N GLU A 7 -72.86 73.69 22.32
CA GLU A 7 -74.13 74.18 22.96
C GLU A 7 -74.04 75.58 23.63
N ALA A 8 -74.88 76.48 23.07
CA ALA A 8 -75.67 77.59 23.64
C ALA A 8 -75.06 78.53 24.71
N ALA A 9 -74.95 79.84 24.44
CA ALA A 9 -76.01 80.84 24.45
C ALA A 9 -76.68 81.05 25.84
N ALA A 10 -76.30 82.13 26.52
CA ALA A 10 -77.16 82.83 27.48
C ALA A 10 -76.62 84.25 27.76
N ALA A 11 -77.45 85.25 27.53
CA ALA A 11 -77.37 86.60 28.09
C ALA A 11 -78.73 86.91 28.75
N PRO A 12 -78.91 88.06 29.41
CA PRO A 12 -78.43 88.51 30.71
C PRO A 12 -79.63 88.65 31.70
N PRO A 13 -79.50 89.23 32.92
CA PRO A 13 -79.97 90.63 33.08
C PRO A 13 -79.37 91.42 34.27
N GLY A 14 -79.73 92.72 34.36
CA GLY A 14 -79.72 93.53 35.60
C GLY A 14 -78.54 94.51 35.68
N CYS A 15 -78.64 95.79 35.30
CA CYS A 15 -79.64 96.85 35.55
C CYS A 15 -79.65 97.37 36.99
N SER A 16 -78.70 98.25 37.32
CA SER A 16 -78.90 99.42 38.20
C SER A 16 -77.62 100.27 38.30
N PRO A 17 -77.62 101.50 37.75
CA PRO A 17 -76.90 102.59 38.40
C PRO A 17 -77.86 103.70 38.82
N SER A 18 -77.60 104.18 40.05
CA SER A 18 -78.30 105.23 40.78
C SER A 18 -78.29 106.58 40.05
N VAL A 19 -79.43 107.25 40.09
CA VAL A 19 -79.69 108.64 39.69
C VAL A 19 -78.79 109.64 40.45
N PRO A 20 -78.11 110.56 39.74
CA PRO A 20 -77.83 111.91 40.22
C PRO A 20 -78.61 112.97 39.41
N PRO A 21 -78.75 114.20 39.95
CA PRO A 21 -79.86 115.09 39.64
C PRO A 21 -79.71 115.86 38.33
N ILE A 22 -80.87 116.20 37.78
CA ILE A 22 -81.10 117.14 36.68
C ILE A 22 -80.53 118.52 37.09
N SER A 23 -79.42 118.89 36.46
CA SER A 23 -78.90 120.26 36.46
C SER A 23 -78.83 120.75 35.01
N ILE A 24 -79.73 121.70 34.75
CA ILE A 24 -79.86 122.63 33.64
C ILE A 24 -78.52 122.85 32.88
N PRO A 25 -78.45 122.61 31.56
CA PRO A 25 -77.27 122.93 30.79
C PRO A 25 -77.11 124.46 30.69
N PRO A 26 -76.01 125.07 31.18
CA PRO A 26 -75.65 126.40 30.72
C PRO A 26 -75.27 126.26 29.24
N SER A 27 -75.76 127.18 28.40
CA SER A 27 -75.45 127.27 26.98
C SER A 27 -73.96 127.07 26.71
N VAL A 28 -73.60 125.87 26.29
CA VAL A 28 -72.25 125.50 25.88
C VAL A 28 -72.02 126.17 24.53
N SER A 29 -70.95 126.97 24.42
CA SER A 29 -70.59 127.59 23.15
C SER A 29 -70.39 126.50 22.10
N LYS A 30 -70.80 126.75 20.85
CA LYS A 30 -70.64 125.83 19.71
C LYS A 30 -69.20 125.29 19.57
N ASP A 31 -68.23 125.99 20.12
CA ASP A 31 -66.81 125.62 20.16
C ASP A 31 -66.51 124.39 21.03
N ALA A 32 -67.25 124.15 22.12
CA ALA A 32 -67.03 123.00 23.00
C ALA A 32 -67.66 121.70 22.45
N GLU A 33 -68.76 121.79 21.69
CA GLU A 33 -69.30 120.65 20.94
C GLU A 33 -68.36 120.25 19.78
N LEU A 34 -67.80 121.23 19.07
CA LEU A 34 -66.79 121.01 18.03
C LEU A 34 -65.51 120.36 18.62
N ALA A 35 -65.06 120.80 19.79
CA ALA A 35 -63.93 120.19 20.49
C ALA A 35 -64.20 118.74 20.91
N ALA A 36 -65.42 118.42 21.37
CA ALA A 36 -65.81 117.05 21.73
C ALA A 36 -65.85 116.12 20.50
N VAL A 37 -66.35 116.61 19.36
CA VAL A 37 -66.33 115.89 18.08
C VAL A 37 -64.90 115.69 17.59
N GLN A 38 -64.05 116.70 17.68
CA GLN A 38 -62.63 116.60 17.32
C GLN A 38 -61.91 115.54 18.18
N ILE A 39 -62.12 115.52 19.50
CA ILE A 39 -61.58 114.50 20.40
C ILE A 39 -62.12 113.10 20.04
N ALA A 40 -63.40 112.98 19.66
CA ALA A 40 -63.99 111.72 19.23
C ALA A 40 -63.39 111.24 17.89
N ILE A 41 -63.15 112.14 16.94
CA ILE A 41 -62.46 111.85 15.67
C ILE A 41 -61.04 111.38 15.95
N GLU A 42 -60.29 112.07 16.80
CA GLU A 42 -58.92 111.70 17.17
C GLU A 42 -58.87 110.33 17.86
N LYS A 43 -59.81 110.07 18.79
CA LYS A 43 -59.92 108.77 19.46
C LYS A 43 -60.26 107.64 18.50
N THR A 44 -61.22 107.84 17.59
CA THR A 44 -61.61 106.83 16.60
C THR A 44 -60.53 106.60 15.55
N THR A 45 -59.86 107.66 15.11
CA THR A 45 -58.69 107.58 14.20
C THR A 45 -57.57 106.78 14.86
N ARG A 46 -57.26 107.05 16.14
CA ARG A 46 -56.26 106.29 16.90
C ARG A 46 -56.66 104.81 17.05
N LEU A 47 -57.94 104.50 17.24
CA LEU A 47 -58.43 103.12 17.30
C LEU A 47 -58.27 102.42 15.94
N LEU A 48 -58.62 103.09 14.84
CA LEU A 48 -58.44 102.56 13.48
C LEU A 48 -56.97 102.30 13.14
N GLU A 49 -56.06 103.17 13.58
CA GLU A 49 -54.62 102.95 13.40
C GLU A 49 -54.12 101.72 14.17
N LEU A 50 -54.58 101.53 15.41
CA LEU A 50 -54.26 100.35 16.21
C LEU A 50 -54.82 99.08 15.58
N GLU A 51 -56.05 99.13 15.06
CA GLU A 51 -56.69 98.02 14.38
C GLU A 51 -55.98 97.67 13.06
N LYS A 52 -55.54 98.67 12.30
CA LYS A 52 -54.72 98.47 11.10
C LYS A 52 -53.38 97.78 11.41
N ARG A 53 -52.70 98.18 12.49
CA ARG A 53 -51.47 97.52 12.96
C ARG A 53 -51.74 96.07 13.36
N ARG A 54 -52.80 95.84 14.14
CA ARG A 54 -53.22 94.50 14.54
C ARG A 54 -53.53 93.59 13.35
N LEU A 55 -54.23 94.11 12.33
CA LEU A 55 -54.53 93.37 11.10
C LEU A 55 -53.25 93.03 10.33
N TRP A 56 -52.29 93.95 10.28
CA TRP A 56 -51.00 93.72 9.64
C TRP A 56 -50.18 92.63 10.35
N ASP A 57 -50.08 92.70 11.69
CA ASP A 57 -49.39 91.69 12.49
C ASP A 57 -50.04 90.30 12.34
N LEU A 58 -51.38 90.24 12.27
CA LEU A 58 -52.12 89.00 12.03
C LEU A 58 -51.87 88.45 10.61
N SER A 59 -51.80 89.32 9.60
CA SER A 59 -51.48 88.93 8.23
C SER A 59 -50.07 88.34 8.14
N ASP A 60 -49.08 89.01 8.71
CA ASP A 60 -47.69 88.55 8.72
C ASP A 60 -47.53 87.23 9.52
N ALA A 61 -48.22 87.11 10.66
CA ALA A 61 -48.25 85.85 11.42
C ALA A 61 -48.91 84.71 10.64
N SER A 62 -49.98 85.00 9.89
CA SER A 62 -50.66 84.03 9.02
C SER A 62 -49.76 83.58 7.87
N GLU A 63 -49.05 84.52 7.24
CA GLU A 63 -48.10 84.22 6.16
C GLU A 63 -46.94 83.37 6.67
N ARG A 64 -46.37 83.70 7.83
CA ARG A 64 -45.32 82.90 8.48
C ARG A 64 -45.83 81.50 8.85
N ALA A 65 -47.02 81.39 9.43
CA ALA A 65 -47.62 80.09 9.76
C ALA A 65 -47.89 79.24 8.50
N GLN A 66 -48.35 79.86 7.41
CA GLN A 66 -48.57 79.18 6.14
C GLN A 66 -47.25 78.74 5.49
N ALA A 67 -46.21 79.57 5.55
CA ALA A 67 -44.88 79.24 5.06
C ALA A 67 -44.28 78.06 5.85
N GLU A 68 -44.35 78.09 7.18
CA GLU A 68 -43.93 76.99 8.04
C GLU A 68 -44.73 75.70 7.77
N TYR A 69 -46.04 75.81 7.60
CA TYR A 69 -46.88 74.67 7.24
C TYR A 69 -46.45 74.07 5.90
N ASN A 70 -46.20 74.90 4.89
CA ASN A 70 -45.74 74.44 3.58
C ASN A 70 -44.34 73.81 3.65
N GLU A 71 -43.41 74.40 4.41
CA GLU A 71 -42.07 73.85 4.63
C GLU A 71 -42.10 72.52 5.38
N LYS A 72 -42.90 72.41 6.44
CA LYS A 72 -43.13 71.15 7.15
C LYS A 72 -43.81 70.15 6.21
N ARG A 73 -44.79 70.58 5.42
CA ARG A 73 -45.46 69.72 4.44
C ARG A 73 -44.52 69.21 3.36
N THR A 74 -43.52 69.97 2.92
CA THR A 74 -42.54 69.50 1.91
C THR A 74 -41.43 68.66 2.53
N ARG A 75 -40.89 69.04 3.69
CA ARG A 75 -39.88 68.25 4.41
C ARG A 75 -40.43 66.92 4.92
N TYR A 76 -41.64 66.96 5.46
CA TYR A 76 -42.40 65.79 5.86
C TYR A 76 -43.43 65.43 4.80
N CYS A 77 -43.20 65.77 3.52
CA CYS A 77 -44.04 65.28 2.43
C CYS A 77 -44.17 63.79 2.66
N PHE A 78 -45.39 63.38 3.01
CA PHE A 78 -45.76 62.01 3.31
C PHE A 78 -45.78 61.21 2.00
N ASN A 79 -44.68 61.24 1.25
CA ASN A 79 -44.38 60.27 0.21
C ASN A 79 -43.97 58.96 0.91
N LYS A 80 -44.88 58.44 1.75
CA LYS A 80 -44.86 57.05 2.23
C LYS A 80 -44.71 56.10 1.03
N ALA A 81 -45.21 56.49 -0.13
CA ALA A 81 -45.08 55.74 -1.36
C ALA A 81 -43.64 55.65 -1.91
N GLU A 82 -42.80 56.69 -1.77
CA GLU A 82 -41.40 56.64 -2.22
C GLU A 82 -40.54 55.86 -1.24
N THR A 83 -40.66 56.17 0.07
CA THR A 83 -39.93 55.42 1.10
C THR A 83 -40.35 53.95 1.12
N SER A 84 -41.64 53.63 0.99
CA SER A 84 -42.10 52.23 0.88
C SER A 84 -41.56 51.52 -0.36
N LYS A 85 -41.37 52.22 -1.49
CA LYS A 85 -40.74 51.63 -2.67
C LYS A 85 -39.25 51.38 -2.44
N GLU A 86 -38.53 52.31 -1.82
CA GLU A 86 -37.13 52.15 -1.47
C GLU A 86 -36.93 51.01 -0.47
N PHE A 87 -37.76 50.91 0.57
CA PHE A 87 -37.73 49.79 1.52
C PHE A 87 -38.00 48.46 0.82
N TYR A 88 -39.00 48.40 -0.05
CA TYR A 88 -39.31 47.19 -0.81
C TYR A 88 -38.15 46.78 -1.74
N GLN A 89 -37.51 47.75 -2.41
CA GLN A 89 -36.32 47.49 -3.23
C GLN A 89 -35.14 47.01 -2.38
N ALA A 90 -34.91 47.61 -1.22
CA ALA A 90 -33.87 47.18 -0.29
C ALA A 90 -34.13 45.76 0.23
N GLU A 91 -35.38 45.43 0.57
CA GLU A 91 -35.80 44.09 1.00
C GLU A 91 -35.57 43.05 -0.12
N GLN A 92 -35.94 43.37 -1.36
CA GLN A 92 -35.65 42.52 -2.51
C GLN A 92 -34.13 42.31 -2.71
N GLN A 93 -33.33 43.36 -2.55
CA GLN A 93 -31.87 43.27 -2.63
C GLN A 93 -31.29 42.39 -1.52
N ILE A 94 -31.79 42.51 -0.29
CA ILE A 94 -31.41 41.66 0.84
C ILE A 94 -31.70 40.20 0.50
N HIS A 95 -32.90 39.88 0.04
CA HIS A 95 -33.24 38.50 -0.34
C HIS A 95 -32.38 37.94 -1.49
N LEU A 96 -32.04 38.77 -2.48
CA LEU A 96 -31.12 38.35 -3.54
C LEU A 96 -29.72 38.06 -3.00
N LEU A 97 -29.22 38.88 -2.08
CA LEU A 97 -27.92 38.66 -1.43
C LEU A 97 -27.94 37.43 -0.52
N GLU A 98 -29.00 37.22 0.25
CA GLU A 98 -29.21 36.03 1.09
C GLU A 98 -29.19 34.76 0.23
N ASN A 99 -29.94 34.75 -0.88
CA ASN A 99 -29.95 33.62 -1.81
C ASN A 99 -28.57 33.37 -2.43
N ARG A 100 -27.83 34.43 -2.78
CA ARG A 100 -26.48 34.31 -3.32
C ARG A 100 -25.50 33.75 -2.30
N VAL A 101 -25.61 34.18 -1.04
CA VAL A 101 -24.80 33.64 0.07
C VAL A 101 -25.15 32.17 0.29
N ALA A 102 -26.42 31.80 0.34
CA ALA A 102 -26.85 30.42 0.51
C ALA A 102 -26.31 29.51 -0.62
N GLN A 103 -26.38 29.97 -1.87
CA GLN A 103 -25.79 29.25 -3.01
C GLN A 103 -24.27 29.12 -2.90
N ALA A 104 -23.58 30.18 -2.49
CA ALA A 104 -22.13 30.15 -2.31
C ALA A 104 -21.73 29.19 -1.17
N THR A 105 -22.45 29.21 -0.04
CA THR A 105 -22.24 28.27 1.07
C THR A 105 -22.50 26.83 0.64
N SER A 106 -23.57 26.58 -0.13
CA SER A 106 -23.85 25.25 -0.66
C SER A 106 -22.72 24.74 -1.58
N LYS A 107 -22.21 25.59 -2.48
CA LYS A 107 -21.07 25.25 -3.35
C LYS A 107 -19.79 25.00 -2.56
N HIS A 108 -19.52 25.83 -1.56
CA HIS A 108 -18.36 25.63 -0.70
C HIS A 108 -18.44 24.30 0.07
N ASN A 109 -19.63 23.94 0.56
CA ASN A 109 -19.84 22.66 1.24
C ASN A 109 -19.63 21.47 0.30
N THR A 110 -20.09 21.55 -0.96
CA THR A 110 -19.82 20.48 -1.94
C THR A 110 -18.32 20.33 -2.24
N GLU A 111 -17.61 21.45 -2.40
CA GLU A 111 -16.15 21.44 -2.59
C GLU A 111 -15.42 20.84 -1.37
N LEU A 112 -15.87 21.14 -0.14
CA LEU A 112 -15.31 20.55 1.07
C LEU A 112 -15.53 19.03 1.14
N CYS A 113 -16.69 18.54 0.72
CA CYS A 113 -16.96 17.11 0.61
C CYS A 113 -16.02 16.44 -0.40
N GLU A 114 -15.86 17.03 -1.59
CA GLU A 114 -14.93 16.52 -2.61
C GLU A 114 -13.48 16.50 -2.10
N ILE A 115 -13.04 17.54 -1.40
CA ILE A 115 -11.70 17.57 -0.78
C ILE A 115 -11.55 16.45 0.26
N ALA A 116 -12.58 16.18 1.06
CA ALA A 116 -12.55 15.09 2.03
C ALA A 116 -12.44 13.71 1.36
N GLU A 117 -13.20 13.49 0.28
CA GLU A 117 -13.11 12.26 -0.51
C GLU A 117 -11.74 12.08 -1.16
N LEU A 118 -11.18 13.15 -1.73
CA LEU A 118 -9.82 13.13 -2.31
C LEU A 118 -8.77 12.81 -1.25
N ARG A 119 -8.89 13.33 -0.02
CA ARG A 119 -7.97 12.99 1.08
C ARG A 119 -8.02 11.50 1.41
N VAL A 120 -9.22 10.92 1.51
CA VAL A 120 -9.40 9.48 1.76
C VAL A 120 -8.80 8.65 0.61
N ALA A 121 -9.02 9.06 -0.63
CA ALA A 121 -8.45 8.39 -1.80
C ALA A 121 -6.92 8.45 -1.80
N ILE A 122 -6.33 9.61 -1.49
CA ILE A 122 -4.86 9.76 -1.38
C ILE A 122 -4.31 8.84 -0.29
N ASP A 123 -4.95 8.77 0.87
CA ASP A 123 -4.47 7.91 1.96
C ASP A 123 -4.61 6.42 1.63
N LYS A 124 -5.65 6.03 0.89
CA LYS A 124 -5.75 4.68 0.32
C LYS A 124 -4.59 4.39 -0.63
N HIS A 125 -4.33 5.27 -1.59
CA HIS A 125 -3.21 5.10 -2.54
C HIS A 125 -1.85 5.05 -1.84
N ARG A 126 -1.65 5.82 -0.76
CA ARG A 126 -0.43 5.75 0.05
C ARG A 126 -0.25 4.37 0.70
N LYS A 127 -1.31 3.80 1.26
CA LYS A 127 -1.28 2.45 1.85
C LYS A 127 -1.01 1.39 0.79
N ASP A 128 -1.67 1.49 -0.36
CA ASP A 128 -1.46 0.56 -1.49
C ASP A 128 -0.03 0.66 -2.04
N ARG A 129 0.54 1.87 -2.12
CA ARG A 129 1.94 2.03 -2.52
C ARG A 129 2.90 1.37 -1.52
N LEU A 130 2.70 1.58 -0.22
CA LEU A 130 3.54 0.98 0.81
C LEU A 130 3.49 -0.56 0.79
N SER A 131 2.32 -1.16 0.54
CA SER A 131 2.21 -2.62 0.43
C SER A 131 2.92 -3.16 -0.82
N LEU A 132 2.83 -2.44 -1.96
CA LEU A 132 3.57 -2.79 -3.17
C LEU A 132 5.08 -2.65 -3.00
N GLU A 133 5.56 -1.61 -2.33
CA GLU A 133 6.99 -1.42 -2.01
C GLU A 133 7.52 -2.57 -1.13
N GLN A 134 6.73 -3.04 -0.16
CA GLN A 134 7.08 -4.22 0.65
C GLN A 134 7.18 -5.49 -0.20
N LEU A 135 6.21 -5.72 -1.08
CA LEU A 135 6.21 -6.87 -1.99
C LEU A 135 7.41 -6.82 -2.95
N GLN A 136 7.75 -5.65 -3.49
CA GLN A 136 8.93 -5.46 -4.33
C GLN A 136 10.21 -5.81 -3.57
N LEU A 137 10.34 -5.41 -2.30
CA LEU A 137 11.50 -5.73 -1.47
C LEU A 137 11.63 -7.24 -1.21
N VAL A 138 10.52 -7.96 -1.05
CA VAL A 138 10.53 -9.43 -0.93
C VAL A 138 10.95 -10.07 -2.25
N LEU A 139 10.32 -9.69 -3.37
CA LEU A 139 10.62 -10.27 -4.69
C LEU A 139 12.06 -10.03 -5.12
N THR A 140 12.63 -8.86 -4.82
CA THR A 140 14.04 -8.57 -5.12
C THR A 140 14.99 -9.45 -4.32
N LYS A 141 14.68 -9.74 -3.04
CA LYS A 141 15.47 -10.67 -2.22
C LYS A 141 15.35 -12.10 -2.74
N GLU A 142 14.14 -12.55 -3.10
CA GLU A 142 13.90 -13.87 -3.66
C GLU A 142 14.62 -14.06 -5.00
N ALA A 143 14.57 -13.06 -5.88
CA ALA A 143 15.29 -13.09 -7.16
C ALA A 143 16.81 -13.20 -6.95
N ALA A 144 17.37 -12.44 -6.01
CA ALA A 144 18.79 -12.53 -5.67
C ALA A 144 19.15 -13.91 -5.09
N ALA A 145 18.31 -14.49 -4.22
CA ALA A 145 18.52 -15.84 -3.71
C ALA A 145 18.50 -16.89 -4.84
N GLN A 146 17.51 -16.83 -5.72
CA GLN A 146 17.42 -17.72 -6.89
C GLN A 146 18.62 -17.58 -7.83
N GLU A 147 19.13 -16.37 -8.05
CA GLU A 147 20.34 -16.15 -8.84
C GLU A 147 21.55 -16.87 -8.21
N THR A 148 21.71 -16.77 -6.89
CA THR A 148 22.80 -17.48 -6.18
C THR A 148 22.66 -19.00 -6.26
N GLU A 149 21.44 -19.54 -6.12
CA GLU A 149 21.17 -20.97 -6.26
C GLU A 149 21.46 -21.46 -7.68
N LEU A 150 21.03 -20.71 -8.70
CA LEU A 150 21.30 -21.03 -10.10
C LEU A 150 22.80 -21.04 -10.38
N HIS A 151 23.54 -20.06 -9.85
CA HIS A 151 24.99 -20.03 -9.96
C HIS A 151 25.66 -21.25 -9.28
N ALA A 152 25.19 -21.65 -8.10
CA ALA A 152 25.69 -22.84 -7.42
C ALA A 152 25.42 -24.13 -8.24
N VAL A 153 24.21 -24.29 -8.78
CA VAL A 153 23.86 -25.42 -9.67
C VAL A 153 24.73 -25.41 -10.92
N LYS A 154 24.97 -24.24 -11.52
CA LYS A 154 25.86 -24.11 -12.69
C LYS A 154 27.28 -24.57 -12.38
N GLN A 155 27.82 -24.24 -11.21
CA GLN A 155 29.13 -24.72 -10.76
C GLN A 155 29.14 -26.23 -10.56
N GLN A 156 28.11 -26.81 -9.95
CA GLN A 156 27.98 -28.26 -9.79
C GLN A 156 27.90 -28.99 -11.14
N ILE A 157 27.19 -28.43 -12.11
CA ILE A 157 27.14 -29.01 -13.46
C ILE A 157 28.54 -28.99 -14.09
N GLN A 158 29.30 -27.90 -13.93
CA GLN A 158 30.67 -27.83 -14.44
C GLN A 158 31.60 -28.87 -13.80
N THR A 159 31.50 -29.08 -12.48
CA THR A 159 32.29 -30.12 -11.81
C THR A 159 31.92 -31.51 -12.29
N LEU A 160 30.62 -31.82 -12.38
CA LEU A 160 30.14 -33.12 -12.89
C LEU A 160 30.59 -33.36 -14.34
N GLN A 161 30.59 -32.32 -15.19
CA GLN A 161 31.09 -32.43 -16.57
C GLN A 161 32.60 -32.73 -16.61
N GLN A 162 33.40 -32.15 -15.71
CA GLN A 162 34.83 -32.44 -15.61
C GLN A 162 35.07 -33.89 -15.16
N GLU A 163 34.32 -34.34 -14.14
CA GLU A 163 34.37 -35.73 -13.65
C GLU A 163 33.98 -36.73 -14.74
N GLU A 164 32.92 -36.43 -15.51
CA GLU A 164 32.50 -37.25 -16.64
C GLU A 164 33.62 -37.35 -17.70
N GLN A 165 34.23 -36.23 -18.06
CA GLN A 165 35.34 -36.21 -19.02
C GLN A 165 36.53 -37.04 -18.52
N GLN A 166 36.88 -36.93 -17.24
CA GLN A 166 37.95 -37.73 -16.63
C GLN A 166 37.62 -39.23 -16.65
N ALA A 167 36.41 -39.62 -16.24
CA ALA A 167 35.95 -41.01 -16.27
C ALA A 167 35.97 -41.59 -17.70
N LEU A 168 35.61 -40.78 -18.71
CA LEU A 168 35.70 -41.18 -20.12
C LEU A 168 37.14 -41.36 -20.58
N GLN A 169 38.08 -40.54 -20.13
CA GLN A 169 39.51 -40.70 -20.41
C GLN A 169 40.06 -41.98 -19.77
N ASP A 170 39.77 -42.22 -18.49
CA ASP A 170 40.21 -43.41 -17.76
C ASP A 170 39.65 -44.68 -18.40
N LYS A 171 38.37 -44.68 -18.78
CA LYS A 171 37.74 -45.77 -19.53
C LYS A 171 38.47 -46.06 -20.85
N LYS A 172 38.89 -45.02 -21.59
CA LYS A 172 39.67 -45.20 -22.82
C LYS A 172 41.06 -45.80 -22.53
N GLN A 173 41.72 -45.37 -21.46
CA GLN A 173 43.03 -45.91 -21.07
C GLN A 173 42.94 -47.38 -20.64
N LEU A 174 41.95 -47.73 -19.80
CA LEU A 174 41.68 -49.10 -19.37
C LEU A 174 41.43 -50.03 -20.55
N ARG A 175 40.66 -49.59 -21.57
CA ARG A 175 40.47 -50.36 -22.81
C ARG A 175 41.78 -50.63 -23.53
N LYS A 176 42.67 -49.64 -23.64
CA LYS A 176 43.99 -49.82 -24.26
C LYS A 176 44.85 -50.83 -23.49
N ILE A 177 44.83 -50.78 -22.16
CA ILE A 177 45.57 -51.74 -21.31
C ILE A 177 44.99 -53.14 -21.50
N GLN A 178 43.66 -53.27 -21.43
CA GLN A 178 42.97 -54.55 -21.64
C GLN A 178 43.28 -55.16 -23.02
N ASP A 179 43.32 -54.36 -24.08
CA ASP A 179 43.66 -54.84 -25.42
C ASP A 179 45.12 -55.30 -25.51
N LYS A 180 46.06 -54.58 -24.87
CA LYS A 180 47.46 -55.00 -24.76
C LYS A 180 47.58 -56.33 -24.03
N GLU A 181 47.00 -56.45 -22.83
CA GLU A 181 47.01 -57.69 -22.04
C GLU A 181 46.42 -58.87 -22.83
N ARG A 182 45.32 -58.64 -23.57
CA ARG A 182 44.72 -59.66 -24.44
C ARG A 182 45.67 -60.10 -25.55
N THR A 183 46.39 -59.16 -26.17
CA THR A 183 47.37 -59.50 -27.22
C THR A 183 48.58 -60.25 -26.65
N GLU A 184 49.12 -59.80 -25.52
CA GLU A 184 50.24 -60.46 -24.82
C GLU A 184 49.85 -61.87 -24.37
N PHE A 185 48.66 -62.02 -23.80
CA PHE A 185 48.13 -63.32 -23.39
C PHE A 185 47.99 -64.27 -24.58
N LYS A 186 47.44 -63.81 -25.72
CA LYS A 186 47.37 -64.59 -26.95
C LYS A 186 48.76 -65.04 -27.43
N GLN A 187 49.75 -64.15 -27.41
CA GLN A 187 51.12 -64.48 -27.79
C GLN A 187 51.75 -65.51 -26.85
N ILE A 188 51.60 -65.36 -25.53
CA ILE A 188 52.09 -66.32 -24.54
C ILE A 188 51.44 -67.70 -24.76
N LEU A 189 50.13 -67.73 -25.00
CA LEU A 189 49.39 -68.96 -25.22
C LEU A 189 49.85 -69.67 -26.50
N GLN A 190 50.06 -68.93 -27.59
CA GLN A 190 50.64 -69.46 -28.83
C GLN A 190 52.04 -70.03 -28.61
N LYS A 191 52.94 -69.31 -27.92
CA LYS A 191 54.29 -69.80 -27.58
C LYS A 191 54.24 -71.08 -26.76
N LYS A 192 53.40 -71.13 -25.71
CA LYS A 192 53.23 -72.34 -24.90
C LYS A 192 52.70 -73.51 -25.72
N GLN A 193 51.74 -73.26 -26.62
CA GLN A 193 51.21 -74.29 -27.50
C GLN A 193 52.27 -74.83 -28.48
N GLN A 194 53.15 -73.96 -29.00
CA GLN A 194 54.28 -74.39 -29.83
C GLN A 194 55.27 -75.24 -29.04
N ILE A 195 55.61 -74.86 -27.80
CA ILE A 195 56.50 -75.63 -26.92
C ILE A 195 55.89 -77.00 -26.61
N LEU A 196 54.60 -77.07 -26.31
CA LEU A 196 53.92 -78.35 -26.07
C LEU A 196 53.96 -79.25 -27.31
N LYS A 197 53.66 -78.71 -28.50
CA LYS A 197 53.73 -79.45 -29.76
C LYS A 197 55.14 -79.97 -30.05
N SER A 198 56.18 -79.15 -29.85
CA SER A 198 57.56 -79.58 -30.07
C SER A 198 58.01 -80.63 -29.05
N HIS A 199 57.58 -80.50 -27.79
CA HIS A 199 57.85 -81.50 -26.76
C HIS A 199 57.11 -82.82 -27.02
N GLU A 200 55.86 -82.77 -27.47
CA GLU A 200 55.10 -83.96 -27.91
C GLU A 200 55.76 -84.64 -29.11
N GLN A 201 56.24 -83.87 -30.10
CA GLN A 201 56.99 -84.40 -31.24
C GLN A 201 58.28 -85.08 -30.77
N ARG A 202 59.06 -84.42 -29.91
CA ARG A 202 60.30 -84.98 -29.35
C ARG A 202 60.05 -86.24 -28.52
N LEU A 203 58.98 -86.27 -27.72
CA LEU A 203 58.57 -87.47 -26.99
C LEU A 203 58.20 -88.60 -27.94
N LYS A 204 57.44 -88.32 -29.01
CA LYS A 204 57.12 -89.31 -30.05
C LYS A 204 58.38 -89.82 -30.74
N GLU A 205 59.34 -88.96 -31.06
CA GLU A 205 60.64 -89.34 -31.63
C GLU A 205 61.44 -90.22 -30.66
N MET A 206 61.55 -89.83 -29.38
CA MET A 206 62.21 -90.64 -28.36
C MET A 206 61.49 -91.97 -28.14
N GLN A 207 60.15 -92.02 -28.21
CA GLN A 207 59.39 -93.25 -28.06
C GLN A 207 59.52 -94.15 -29.29
N GLN A 208 59.58 -93.58 -30.50
CA GLN A 208 59.91 -94.33 -31.72
C GLN A 208 61.34 -94.88 -31.65
N GLN A 209 62.29 -94.09 -31.14
CA GLN A 209 63.67 -94.51 -30.95
C GLN A 209 63.77 -95.60 -29.88
N ALA A 210 63.11 -95.43 -28.73
CA ALA A 210 63.00 -96.43 -27.67
C ALA A 210 62.24 -97.68 -28.10
N ASN A 211 61.29 -97.59 -29.04
CA ASN A 211 60.66 -98.77 -29.63
C ASN A 211 61.61 -99.48 -30.59
N LYS A 212 62.44 -98.76 -31.36
CA LYS A 212 63.51 -99.35 -32.20
C LYS A 212 64.59 -100.01 -31.34
N ASP A 213 65.05 -99.32 -30.30
CA ASP A 213 66.04 -99.83 -29.33
C ASP A 213 65.43 -100.91 -28.43
N GLY A 214 64.14 -100.82 -28.14
CA GLY A 214 63.34 -101.83 -27.47
C GLY A 214 63.14 -103.07 -28.34
N MET A 215 62.97 -102.96 -29.66
CA MET A 215 63.04 -104.13 -30.56
C MET A 215 64.45 -104.73 -30.61
N ARG A 216 65.51 -103.93 -30.42
CA ARG A 216 66.89 -104.42 -30.27
C ARG A 216 67.13 -105.10 -28.92
N LEU A 217 66.56 -104.55 -27.84
CA LEU A 217 66.67 -105.06 -26.47
C LEU A 217 65.70 -106.20 -26.17
N HIS A 218 64.53 -106.28 -26.79
CA HIS A 218 63.61 -107.42 -26.67
C HIS A 218 64.09 -108.64 -27.45
N GLY A 219 65.09 -108.47 -28.32
CA GLY A 219 65.95 -109.56 -28.80
C GLY A 219 67.00 -110.03 -27.78
N GLN A 220 67.24 -109.30 -26.68
CA GLN A 220 68.31 -109.57 -25.69
C GLN A 220 67.86 -109.67 -24.22
N ILE A 221 66.64 -109.25 -23.87
CA ILE A 221 66.13 -109.22 -22.50
C ILE A 221 64.82 -110.01 -22.46
N ARG A 222 64.95 -111.33 -22.58
CA ARG A 222 63.96 -112.31 -22.11
C ARG A 222 64.53 -113.03 -20.89
N ASP A 223 65.15 -112.29 -19.97
CA ASP A 223 65.54 -112.79 -18.66
C ASP A 223 65.66 -111.66 -17.63
N SER A 224 65.23 -111.98 -16.42
CA SER A 224 65.19 -111.19 -15.19
C SER A 224 64.03 -110.20 -15.02
N GLY A 225 63.16 -110.54 -14.07
CA GLY A 225 62.21 -109.63 -13.45
C GLY A 225 62.82 -108.93 -12.24
N PHE A 226 62.21 -107.80 -11.86
CA PHE A 226 62.23 -107.31 -10.49
C PHE A 226 61.10 -106.31 -10.29
N ALA A 227 60.47 -106.38 -9.13
CA ALA A 227 59.29 -105.61 -8.73
C ALA A 227 59.66 -104.44 -7.79
N VAL A 228 58.60 -103.73 -7.35
CA VAL A 228 58.47 -102.91 -6.10
C VAL A 228 58.81 -101.41 -6.27
N PRO A 229 58.25 -100.45 -5.47
CA PRO A 229 56.95 -100.26 -4.78
C PRO A 229 56.30 -98.87 -5.04
N GLU A 230 55.06 -98.62 -4.59
CA GLU A 230 54.67 -97.27 -4.10
C GLU A 230 53.57 -97.34 -3.02
N GLU A 231 53.97 -97.28 -1.75
CA GLU A 231 53.13 -96.79 -0.64
C GLU A 231 54.04 -96.01 0.29
N ASP A 232 54.02 -94.66 0.27
CA ASP A 232 54.52 -93.84 1.41
C ASP A 232 54.24 -92.32 1.36
N HIS A 233 53.07 -91.85 0.90
CA HIS A 233 52.79 -90.39 0.80
C HIS A 233 51.62 -89.85 1.65
N ARG A 234 51.06 -90.63 2.58
CA ARG A 234 49.83 -90.22 3.30
C ARG A 234 50.02 -89.27 4.51
N HIS A 235 51.22 -89.13 5.07
CA HIS A 235 51.40 -88.42 6.35
C HIS A 235 51.69 -86.90 6.22
N GLY A 236 52.21 -86.42 5.09
CA GLY A 236 52.45 -84.98 4.86
C GLY A 236 51.20 -84.19 4.44
N SER A 237 50.21 -84.87 3.86
CA SER A 237 48.99 -84.28 3.30
C SER A 237 48.02 -83.78 4.38
N THR A 238 47.89 -84.53 5.48
CA THR A 238 46.94 -84.23 6.57
C THR A 238 47.33 -83.00 7.39
N GLN A 239 48.63 -82.80 7.65
CA GLN A 239 49.10 -81.66 8.43
C GLN A 239 49.01 -80.35 7.64
N LYS A 240 49.23 -80.39 6.32
CA LYS A 240 49.06 -79.25 5.43
C LYS A 240 47.58 -78.87 5.30
N LEU A 241 46.71 -79.86 5.11
CA LEU A 241 45.26 -79.68 5.08
C LEU A 241 44.73 -79.03 6.37
N LEU A 242 45.21 -79.46 7.54
CA LEU A 242 44.80 -78.87 8.82
C LEU A 242 45.23 -77.40 8.94
N LYS A 243 46.45 -77.06 8.50
CA LYS A 243 46.93 -75.66 8.46
C LYS A 243 46.09 -74.81 7.51
N ASP A 244 45.71 -75.35 6.36
CA ASP A 244 44.88 -74.64 5.37
C ASP A 244 43.45 -74.41 5.90
N ILE A 245 42.86 -75.39 6.59
CA ILE A 245 41.56 -75.25 7.27
C ILE A 245 41.63 -74.19 8.37
N LEU A 246 42.68 -74.20 9.19
CA LEU A 246 42.86 -73.21 10.25
C LEU A 246 43.05 -71.79 9.69
N LYS A 247 43.83 -71.65 8.62
CA LYS A 247 44.02 -70.38 7.92
C LYS A 247 42.72 -69.87 7.31
N ALA A 248 41.94 -70.75 6.67
CA ALA A 248 40.64 -70.40 6.09
C ALA A 248 39.60 -70.01 7.14
N THR A 249 39.59 -70.67 8.30
CA THR A 249 38.69 -70.32 9.42
C THR A 249 39.08 -68.99 10.06
N LEU A 250 40.38 -68.72 10.26
CA LEU A 250 40.85 -67.44 10.78
C LEU A 250 40.54 -66.28 9.82
N LEU A 251 40.74 -66.49 8.51
CA LEU A 251 40.44 -65.49 7.48
C LEU A 251 38.93 -65.20 7.41
N ASN A 252 38.09 -66.23 7.49
CA ASN A 252 36.64 -66.08 7.58
C ASN A 252 36.21 -65.33 8.85
N ALA A 253 36.85 -65.59 9.99
CA ALA A 253 36.56 -64.89 11.24
C ALA A 253 36.93 -63.40 11.14
N ALA A 254 38.08 -63.07 10.56
CA ALA A 254 38.51 -61.70 10.29
C ALA A 254 37.55 -60.99 9.34
N GLN A 255 37.18 -61.62 8.23
CA GLN A 255 36.23 -61.08 7.26
C GLN A 255 34.84 -60.84 7.89
N ARG A 256 34.33 -61.78 8.69
CA ARG A 256 33.06 -61.59 9.42
C ARG A 256 33.12 -60.43 10.41
N ARG A 257 34.26 -60.21 11.07
CA ARG A 257 34.46 -59.05 11.95
C ARG A 257 34.45 -57.74 11.16
N SER A 258 35.16 -57.68 10.03
CA SER A 258 35.18 -56.52 9.14
C SER A 258 33.78 -56.19 8.62
N ILE A 259 33.01 -57.19 8.17
CA ILE A 259 31.63 -57.01 7.71
C ILE A 259 30.75 -56.45 8.84
N LYS A 260 30.87 -56.95 10.07
CA LYS A 260 30.13 -56.40 11.23
C LYS A 260 30.51 -54.94 11.51
N GLN A 261 31.78 -54.58 11.39
CA GLN A 261 32.22 -53.19 11.55
C GLN A 261 31.63 -52.28 10.46
N TYR A 262 31.68 -52.69 9.18
CA TYR A 262 31.09 -51.92 8.10
C TYR A 262 29.57 -51.77 8.25
N LYS A 263 28.85 -52.81 8.67
CA LYS A 263 27.41 -52.71 8.97
C LYS A 263 27.13 -51.67 10.06
N LYS A 264 27.91 -51.66 11.14
CA LYS A 264 27.78 -50.66 12.20
C LYS A 264 28.02 -49.24 11.68
N HIS A 265 28.99 -49.05 10.78
CA HIS A 265 29.22 -47.75 10.15
C HIS A 265 28.04 -47.32 9.28
N ILE A 266 27.48 -48.22 8.47
CA ILE A 266 26.29 -47.95 7.65
C ILE A 266 25.11 -47.56 8.54
N GLU A 267 24.84 -48.29 9.62
CA GLU A 267 23.75 -47.96 10.55
C GLU A 267 23.91 -46.57 11.19
N VAL A 268 25.15 -46.13 11.46
CA VAL A 268 25.41 -44.77 11.96
C VAL A 268 25.14 -43.72 10.88
N PHE A 269 25.53 -43.99 9.63
CA PHE A 269 25.23 -43.10 8.51
C PHE A 269 23.74 -43.00 8.21
N ASP A 270 23.01 -44.13 8.24
CA ASP A 270 21.57 -44.15 8.01
C ASP A 270 20.83 -43.32 9.07
N ARG A 271 21.19 -43.47 10.36
CA ARG A 271 20.64 -42.62 11.44
C ARG A 271 20.97 -41.14 11.27
N ALA A 272 22.18 -40.83 10.81
CA ALA A 272 22.57 -39.44 10.53
C ALA A 272 21.75 -38.86 9.37
N MET A 273 21.53 -39.64 8.32
CA MET A 273 20.71 -39.25 7.17
C MET A 273 19.24 -39.09 7.54
N GLU A 274 18.68 -39.97 8.38
CA GLU A 274 17.33 -39.81 8.93
C GLU A 274 17.20 -38.51 9.74
N SER A 275 18.19 -38.18 10.58
CA SER A 275 18.22 -36.93 11.35
C SER A 275 18.30 -35.68 10.45
N ILE A 276 19.08 -35.75 9.37
CA ILE A 276 19.16 -34.67 8.37
C ILE A 276 17.81 -34.53 7.65
N ARG A 277 17.18 -35.62 7.20
CA ARG A 277 15.87 -35.58 6.55
C ARG A 277 14.80 -35.01 7.48
N ALA A 278 14.79 -35.42 8.75
CA ALA A 278 13.85 -34.90 9.75
C ALA A 278 14.06 -33.40 10.05
N SER A 279 15.31 -32.91 10.07
CA SER A 279 15.60 -31.50 10.34
C SER A 279 15.42 -30.59 9.13
N THR A 280 15.58 -31.11 7.92
CA THR A 280 15.47 -30.33 6.66
C THR A 280 14.11 -30.43 5.99
N GLY A 281 13.25 -31.38 6.38
CA GLY A 281 11.92 -31.58 5.79
C GLY A 281 11.94 -32.12 4.36
N ILE A 282 13.11 -32.57 3.88
CA ILE A 282 13.31 -33.15 2.55
C ILE A 282 13.03 -34.64 2.65
N SER A 283 11.89 -35.08 2.10
CA SER A 283 11.51 -36.50 2.02
C SER A 283 12.14 -37.18 0.82
#